data_AF-Q4VE19-F1
#
_entry.id   AF-Q4VE19-F1
#
_cell.length_a   1.000
_cell.length_b   1.000
_cell.length_c   1.000
_cell.angle_alpha   90.00
_cell.angle_beta   90.00
_cell.angle_gamma   90.00
#
_symmetry.space_group_name_H-M   'P 1'
#
loop_
_entity.id
_entity.type
_entity.pdbx_description
1 polymer ?
#
loop_
_entity_poly.entity_id
_entity_poly.type
_entity_poly.pdbx_seq_one_letter_code
_entity_poly.pdbx_strand_id
1 'polypeptide(L)'
;MFLDLLFFPVTGPIGGLIWIGEKIQERADIEYDEAENLHKLLLSLQLSYDMGNISEEEFEIQEEELLLKIQALEEEEAENESESSL
;
A
#
# COMPACT_ATOMS: atom_id res chain seq x y z
N MET A 1 -6.45 -37.69 -3.53
CA MET A 1 -7.22 -36.51 -3.98
C MET A 1 -7.38 -35.63 -2.76
N PHE A 2 -6.59 -34.56 -2.65
CA PHE A 2 -6.53 -33.63 -1.51
C PHE A 2 -6.25 -32.19 -2.01
N LEU A 3 -6.79 -31.82 -3.18
CA LEU A 3 -6.62 -30.49 -3.78
C LEU A 3 -7.92 -29.69 -3.87
N ASP A 4 -8.97 -30.11 -3.15
CA ASP A 4 -10.31 -29.51 -3.27
C ASP A 4 -10.71 -28.73 -2.01
N LEU A 5 -9.77 -28.42 -1.10
CA LEU A 5 -10.05 -27.64 0.12
C LEU A 5 -9.36 -26.26 0.18
N LEU A 6 -8.61 -25.86 -0.86
CA LEU A 6 -8.03 -24.51 -0.95
C LEU A 6 -8.90 -23.52 -1.76
N PHE A 7 -10.04 -23.97 -2.28
CA PHE A 7 -10.98 -23.13 -3.06
C PHE A 7 -12.35 -23.01 -2.38
N PHE A 8 -12.39 -22.66 -1.08
CA PHE A 8 -13.62 -22.18 -0.43
C PHE A 8 -13.42 -20.74 0.03
N PRO A 9 -14.39 -19.83 -0.22
CA PRO A 9 -14.12 -18.40 -0.31
C PRO A 9 -13.87 -17.85 1.10
N VAL A 10 -12.66 -17.35 1.35
CA VAL A 10 -12.44 -16.49 2.52
C VAL A 10 -12.86 -15.08 2.15
N THR A 11 -14.13 -14.92 1.81
CA THR A 11 -14.86 -13.65 1.93
C THR A 11 -15.14 -13.42 3.42
N GLY A 12 -14.08 -13.22 4.21
CA GLY A 12 -14.10 -12.81 5.63
C GLY A 12 -13.64 -11.36 5.77
N PRO A 13 -14.16 -10.63 6.77
CA PRO A 13 -14.81 -9.34 6.54
C PRO A 13 -13.91 -8.32 5.83
N ILE A 14 -14.52 -7.64 4.85
CA ILE A 14 -14.14 -6.37 4.22
C ILE A 14 -14.04 -5.29 5.32
N GLY A 15 -13.09 -5.44 6.23
CA GLY A 15 -13.01 -4.72 7.50
C GLY A 15 -11.59 -4.51 8.03
N GLY A 16 -10.58 -5.15 7.42
CA GLY A 16 -9.17 -4.91 7.76
C GLY A 16 -8.67 -3.51 7.37
N LEU A 17 -9.24 -2.92 6.31
CA LEU A 17 -8.84 -1.61 5.79
C LEU A 17 -9.37 -0.42 6.62
N ILE A 18 -10.44 -0.60 7.39
CA ILE A 18 -11.04 0.49 8.20
C ILE A 18 -10.17 0.80 9.44
N TRP A 19 -9.37 -0.15 9.93
CA TRP A 19 -8.58 0.04 11.16
C TRP A 19 -7.27 0.82 10.95
N ILE A 20 -6.61 0.69 9.79
CA ILE A 20 -5.32 1.37 9.53
C ILE A 20 -5.50 2.78 8.97
N GLY A 21 -6.61 3.08 8.30
CA GLY A 21 -6.93 4.44 7.83
C GLY A 21 -7.06 5.46 8.96
N GLU A 22 -7.63 5.07 10.10
CA GLU A 22 -7.81 5.98 11.24
C GLU A 22 -6.49 6.34 11.95
N LYS A 23 -5.44 5.51 11.86
CA LYS A 23 -4.17 5.83 12.55
C LYS A 23 -3.22 6.73 11.76
N ILE A 24 -3.41 6.86 10.45
CA ILE A 24 -2.66 7.80 9.61
C ILE A 24 -3.26 9.22 9.69
N GLN A 25 -4.54 9.35 10.05
CA GLN A 25 -5.23 10.65 10.07
C GLN A 25 -4.76 11.59 11.21
N GLU A 26 -4.09 11.08 12.25
CA GLU A 26 -3.69 11.88 13.42
C GLU A 26 -2.34 12.61 13.26
N ARG A 27 -1.59 12.42 12.17
CA ARG A 27 -0.32 13.14 11.93
C ARG A 27 -0.12 13.55 10.47
N ALA A 28 -1.18 14.00 9.81
CA ALA A 28 -1.10 14.71 8.53
C ALA A 28 -0.84 16.23 8.72
N ASP A 29 -0.21 16.62 9.82
CA ASP A 29 0.42 17.93 9.96
C ASP A 29 1.91 17.73 9.74
N ILE A 30 2.39 18.21 8.58
CA ILE A 30 3.74 18.59 8.17
C ILE A 30 3.91 18.14 6.71
N GLU A 31 4.22 19.10 5.85
CA GLU A 31 4.52 19.02 4.41
C GLU A 31 5.57 17.93 4.09
N TYR A 32 5.17 16.66 4.09
CA TYR A 32 6.01 15.57 3.61
C TYR A 32 5.62 15.24 2.18
N ASP A 33 6.65 15.14 1.33
CA ASP A 33 6.60 14.66 -0.04
C ASP A 33 5.65 13.47 -0.19
N GLU A 34 4.77 13.53 -1.20
CA GLU A 34 3.77 12.51 -1.47
C GLU A 34 4.41 11.14 -1.69
N ALA A 35 5.58 11.07 -2.35
CA ALA A 35 6.32 9.83 -2.54
C ALA A 35 6.88 9.29 -1.21
N GLU A 36 7.44 10.14 -0.35
CA GLU A 36 7.95 9.75 0.97
C GLU A 36 6.84 9.16 1.85
N ASN A 37 5.61 9.68 1.74
CA ASN A 37 4.47 9.14 2.45
C ASN A 37 4.09 7.74 1.94
N LEU A 38 4.09 7.50 0.62
CA LEU A 38 3.82 6.17 0.07
C LEU A 38 4.87 5.13 0.50
N HIS A 39 6.15 5.50 0.53
CA HIS A 39 7.20 4.60 1.03
C HIS A 39 7.03 4.25 2.51
N LYS A 40 6.60 5.21 3.35
CA LYS A 40 6.26 4.94 4.76
C LYS A 40 5.09 3.97 4.90
N LEU A 41 4.08 4.10 4.04
CA LEU A 41 2.93 3.19 4.00
C LEU A 41 3.35 1.76 3.60
N LEU A 42 4.20 1.63 2.58
CA LEU A 42 4.74 0.34 2.15
C LEU A 42 5.54 -0.34 3.28
N LEU A 43 6.38 0.40 4.01
CA LEU A 43 7.08 -0.13 5.18
C LEU A 43 6.11 -0.59 6.28
N SER A 44 5.05 0.18 6.54
CA SER A 44 4.04 -0.19 7.53
C SER A 44 3.27 -1.45 7.13
N LEU A 45 3.02 -1.63 5.83
CA LEU A 45 2.38 -2.82 5.27
C LEU A 45 3.29 -4.05 5.46
N GLN A 46 4.58 -3.94 5.13
CA GLN A 46 5.58 -4.99 5.37
C GLN A 46 5.62 -5.42 6.83
N LEU A 47 5.71 -4.46 7.77
CA LEU A 47 5.73 -4.77 9.19
C LEU A 47 4.45 -5.47 9.66
N SER A 48 3.30 -5.11 9.08
CA SER A 48 2.02 -5.76 9.39
C SER A 48 2.01 -7.21 8.92
N TYR A 49 2.56 -7.49 7.75
CA TYR A 49 2.73 -8.85 7.24
C TYR A 49 3.73 -9.66 8.08
N ASP A 50 4.89 -9.09 8.40
CA ASP A 50 5.91 -9.74 9.23
C ASP A 50 5.40 -10.11 10.64
N MET A 51 4.47 -9.31 11.17
CA MET A 51 3.79 -9.57 12.45
C MET A 51 2.64 -10.60 12.33
N GLY A 52 2.30 -11.04 11.12
CA GLY A 52 1.17 -11.93 10.84
C GLY A 52 -0.20 -11.28 11.05
N ASN A 53 -0.27 -9.93 11.00
CA ASN A 53 -1.52 -9.19 11.15
C ASN A 53 -2.37 -9.20 9.88
N ILE A 54 -1.74 -9.43 8.73
CA ILE A 54 -2.37 -9.57 7.41
C ILE A 54 -1.88 -10.84 6.73
N SER A 55 -2.70 -11.39 5.82
CA SER A 55 -2.32 -12.52 4.98
C SER A 55 -1.37 -12.11 3.84
N GLU A 56 -0.70 -13.09 3.24
CA GLU A 56 0.14 -12.89 2.05
C GLU A 56 -0.65 -12.32 0.87
N GLU A 57 -1.86 -12.83 0.61
CA GLU A 57 -2.75 -12.31 -0.45
C GLU A 57 -3.14 -10.84 -0.20
N GLU A 58 -3.46 -10.47 1.04
CA GLU A 58 -3.77 -9.09 1.40
C GLU A 58 -2.54 -8.17 1.31
N PHE A 59 -1.36 -8.69 1.60
CA PHE A 59 -0.09 -7.97 1.46
C PHE A 59 0.21 -7.71 -0.02
N GLU A 60 0.16 -8.74 -0.87
CA GLU A 60 0.46 -8.63 -2.30
C GLU A 60 -0.44 -7.62 -3.02
N ILE A 61 -1.76 -7.66 -2.77
CA ILE A 61 -2.71 -6.72 -3.39
C ILE A 61 -2.40 -5.27 -2.99
N GLN A 62 -2.16 -5.03 -1.70
CA GLN A 62 -1.89 -3.68 -1.20
C GLN A 62 -0.50 -3.18 -1.62
N GLU A 63 0.49 -4.07 -1.68
CA GLU A 63 1.84 -3.77 -2.15
C GLU A 63 1.80 -3.32 -3.62
N GLU A 64 1.12 -4.07 -4.48
CA GLU A 64 0.98 -3.71 -5.90
C GLU A 64 0.32 -2.34 -6.08
N GLU A 65 -0.77 -2.05 -5.36
CA GLU A 65 -1.43 -0.74 -5.40
C GLU A 65 -0.53 0.41 -4.94
N LEU A 66 0.30 0.19 -3.92
CA LEU A 66 1.25 1.19 -3.43
C LEU A 66 2.38 1.45 -4.42
N LEU A 67 2.94 0.39 -5.01
CA LEU A 67 4.00 0.48 -6.00
C LEU A 67 3.54 1.19 -7.27
N LEU A 68 2.32 0.93 -7.75
CA LEU A 68 1.75 1.63 -8.90
C LEU A 68 1.58 3.14 -8.65
N LYS A 69 1.21 3.54 -7.42
CA LYS A 69 1.11 4.96 -7.06
C LYS A 69 2.47 5.64 -7.01
N ILE A 70 3.47 4.95 -6.44
CA ILE A 70 4.86 5.46 -6.40
C ILE A 70 5.36 5.67 -7.83
N GLN A 71 5.19 4.68 -8.71
CA GLN A 71 5.60 4.78 -10.10
C GLN A 71 4.92 5.96 -10.81
N ALA A 72 3.62 6.16 -10.63
CA ALA A 72 2.91 7.28 -11.25
C ALA A 72 3.45 8.64 -10.78
N LEU A 73 3.75 8.79 -9.48
CA LEU A 73 4.36 10.02 -8.97
C LEU A 73 5.76 10.25 -9.52
N GLU A 74 6.61 9.22 -9.56
CA GLU A 74 7.96 9.31 -10.13
C GLU A 74 7.93 9.68 -11.62
N GLU A 75 6.97 9.14 -12.39
CA GLU A 75 6.77 9.49 -13.79
C GLU A 75 6.33 10.95 -13.95
N GLU A 76 5.39 11.43 -13.13
CA GLU A 76 4.96 12.83 -13.12
C GLU A 76 6.11 13.78 -12.75
N GLU A 77 6.92 13.46 -11.75
CA GLU A 77 8.10 14.25 -11.37
C GLU A 77 9.11 14.33 -12.51
N ALA A 78 9.43 13.19 -13.14
CA ALA A 78 10.37 13.13 -14.26
C ALA A 78 9.89 13.94 -15.47
N GLU A 79 8.58 13.90 -15.79
CA GLU A 79 7.98 14.71 -16.85
C GLU A 79 8.08 16.21 -16.53
N ASN A 80 7.72 16.62 -15.31
CA ASN A 80 7.78 18.02 -14.86
C ASN A 80 9.21 18.59 -14.90
N GLU A 81 10.22 17.81 -14.48
CA GLU A 81 11.63 18.21 -14.56
C GLU A 81 12.09 18.42 -16.01
N SER A 82 11.62 17.57 -16.93
CA SER A 82 11.97 17.66 -18.35
C SER A 82 11.40 18.89 -19.05
N GLU A 83 10.18 19.31 -18.69
CA GLU A 83 9.53 20.52 -19.23
C GLU A 83 10.11 21.81 -18.65
N SER A 84 10.50 21.81 -17.38
CA SER A 84 11.14 22.96 -16.71
C SER A 84 12.55 23.26 -17.25
N SER A 85 13.18 22.27 -17.89
CA SER A 85 14.55 22.34 -18.44
C SER A 85 14.65 22.90 -19.87
N LEU A 86 13.51 23.17 -20.53
CA LEU A 86 13.39 23.64 -21.93
C LEU A 86 13.05 25.14 -22.02
#